data_AF-A0A2E9IKJ2-F1
#
_entry.id   AF-A0A2E9IKJ2-F1
#
_cell.length_a   1.000
_cell.length_b   1.000
_cell.length_c   1.000
_cell.angle_alpha   90.00
_cell.angle_beta   90.00
_cell.angle_gamma   90.00
#
_symmetry.space_group_name_H-M   'P 1'
#
loop_
_entity.id
_entity.type
_entity.pdbx_description
1 polymer ?
#
loop_
_entity_poly.entity_id
_entity_poly.type
_entity_poly.pdbx_seq_one_letter_code
_entity_poly.pdbx_strand_id
1 'polypeptide(L)'
;MHECEDTTMTAPEVQTDSRANSVVESLAQALGYQVYHKFHNCAVEPDTLRLRCVAAGLDGDCIPDIDPESALKAAVRNFRMTETVQTVIKGKQKTVERARVKAEVVTTTDSEIIIGVLRHERLGARTINKGQTETLIWDRDNKGWTDPGVSEFAETLRKKILHMQTYFDGNEVRAMVVKPALKRAGAFEICAPMYFVPKGGEEELARVQQILDGLDNFRFTVAGIAPGMGMESALQEDAKEAMTNDLDKLLEKIEGWEQMSRRVSHKSEQGVFDTFEDLHERAEAYEAALEFKLDDLRERIESMRLRAREAVDTCEAEAVERSGERRKAAAAPAAPLTTAEKVAALSEERVDEAIDALAPGDHVDSTMEEKRAALIPLLEALL
;
A
#
# COMPACT_ATOMS: atom_id res chain seq x y z
N MET A 1 -54.38 -65.78 10.51
CA MET A 1 -54.35 -64.92 11.71
C MET A 1 -52.95 -64.96 12.26
N HIS A 2 -52.09 -64.02 11.87
CA HIS A 2 -50.89 -63.65 12.61
C HIS A 2 -50.65 -62.17 12.35
N GLU A 3 -50.51 -61.46 13.47
CA GLU A 3 -50.63 -60.03 13.63
C GLU A 3 -49.35 -59.32 13.17
N CYS A 4 -49.53 -58.11 12.65
CA CYS A 4 -48.45 -57.15 12.43
C CYS A 4 -47.92 -56.69 13.79
N GLU A 5 -46.63 -56.94 14.07
CA GLU A 5 -45.90 -56.23 15.12
C GLU A 5 -45.18 -55.03 14.50
N ASP A 6 -45.62 -53.86 14.94
CA ASP A 6 -45.02 -52.54 14.71
C ASP A 6 -43.59 -52.52 15.26
N THR A 7 -42.60 -52.35 14.40
CA THR A 7 -41.23 -52.04 14.81
C THR A 7 -41.01 -50.53 14.64
N THR A 8 -41.28 -49.77 15.70
CA THR A 8 -40.81 -48.39 15.81
C THR A 8 -39.29 -48.37 15.85
N MET A 9 -38.66 -47.90 14.77
CA MET A 9 -37.24 -47.54 14.78
C MET A 9 -37.05 -46.25 15.59
N THR A 10 -36.54 -46.39 16.81
CA THR A 10 -35.99 -45.27 17.58
C THR A 10 -34.76 -44.75 16.84
N ALA A 11 -34.80 -43.48 16.42
CA ALA A 11 -33.63 -42.82 15.83
C ALA A 11 -32.48 -42.80 16.86
N PRO A 12 -31.23 -43.03 16.44
CA PRO A 12 -30.08 -42.92 17.33
C PRO A 12 -29.97 -41.47 17.81
N GLU A 13 -30.07 -41.30 19.13
CA GLU A 13 -29.78 -40.05 19.82
C GLU A 13 -28.33 -39.67 19.52
N VAL A 14 -28.16 -38.62 18.72
CA VAL A 14 -26.84 -38.12 18.33
C VAL A 14 -26.18 -37.55 19.58
N GLN A 15 -25.19 -38.25 20.12
CA GLN A 15 -24.26 -37.71 21.13
C GLN A 15 -23.38 -36.63 20.49
N THR A 16 -23.92 -35.43 20.26
CA THR A 16 -23.16 -34.26 19.78
C THR A 16 -22.73 -33.29 20.88
N ASP A 17 -23.21 -33.44 22.12
CA ASP A 17 -23.18 -32.32 23.07
C ASP A 17 -22.08 -32.33 24.14
N SER A 18 -21.17 -33.31 24.20
CA SER A 18 -20.08 -33.26 25.20
C SER A 18 -18.76 -32.67 24.68
N ARG A 19 -18.41 -32.91 23.42
CA ARG A 19 -17.16 -32.37 22.81
C ARG A 19 -17.28 -30.94 22.33
N ALA A 20 -18.45 -30.53 21.81
CA ALA A 20 -18.69 -29.14 21.42
C ALA A 20 -18.70 -28.22 22.65
N ASN A 21 -19.35 -28.64 23.74
CA ASN A 21 -19.38 -27.87 24.99
C ASN A 21 -18.01 -27.76 25.67
N SER A 22 -17.14 -28.78 25.62
CA SER A 22 -15.78 -28.68 26.16
C SER A 22 -14.87 -27.75 25.34
N VAL A 23 -15.08 -27.64 24.02
CA VAL A 23 -14.34 -26.69 23.17
C VAL A 23 -14.81 -25.26 23.45
N VAL A 24 -16.11 -25.05 23.66
CA VAL A 24 -16.68 -23.73 24.00
C VAL A 24 -16.27 -23.27 25.41
N GLU A 25 -16.26 -24.16 26.42
CA GLU A 25 -15.72 -23.85 27.75
C GLU A 25 -14.21 -23.58 27.74
N SER A 26 -13.45 -24.30 26.91
CA SER A 26 -12.01 -24.08 26.72
C SER A 26 -11.69 -22.76 26.01
N LEU A 27 -12.58 -22.24 25.15
CA LEU A 27 -12.45 -20.92 24.54
C LEU A 27 -12.77 -19.82 25.56
N ALA A 28 -13.75 -20.04 26.44
CA ALA A 28 -14.11 -19.08 27.49
C ALA A 28 -13.01 -18.89 28.56
N GLN A 29 -12.13 -19.88 28.74
CA GLN A 29 -10.96 -19.81 29.65
C GLN A 29 -9.64 -19.47 28.95
N ALA A 30 -9.65 -19.24 27.64
CA ALA A 30 -8.43 -18.93 26.91
C ALA A 30 -7.85 -17.55 27.31
N LEU A 31 -6.52 -17.46 27.35
CA LEU A 31 -5.78 -16.20 27.45
C LEU A 31 -5.98 -15.34 26.18
N GLY A 32 -6.17 -16.02 25.06
CA GLY A 32 -6.39 -15.42 23.75
C GLY A 32 -6.34 -16.47 22.65
N TYR A 33 -6.08 -16.04 21.43
CA TYR A 33 -6.07 -16.90 20.25
C TYR A 33 -4.77 -16.79 19.50
N GLN A 34 -4.20 -17.93 19.13
CA GLN A 34 -3.21 -18.02 18.09
C GLN A 34 -3.91 -18.05 16.73
N VAL A 35 -3.57 -17.09 15.88
CA VAL A 35 -4.11 -16.98 14.53
C VAL A 35 -3.01 -17.24 13.53
N TYR A 36 -3.26 -18.14 12.59
CA TYR A 36 -2.37 -18.43 11.48
C TYR A 36 -3.12 -18.31 10.17
N HIS A 37 -2.51 -17.63 9.19
CA HIS A 37 -3.09 -17.57 7.85
C HIS A 37 -2.08 -17.99 6.77
N LYS A 38 -2.58 -18.67 5.74
CA LYS A 38 -1.79 -19.06 4.57
C LYS A 38 -2.67 -19.06 3.34
N PHE A 39 -2.12 -18.65 2.21
CA PHE A 39 -2.81 -18.74 0.93
C PHE A 39 -1.88 -19.24 -0.18
N HIS A 40 -2.47 -19.84 -1.21
CA HIS A 40 -1.74 -20.29 -2.39
C HIS A 40 -2.60 -20.14 -3.65
N ASN A 41 -2.28 -19.22 -4.55
CA ASN A 41 -3.08 -18.98 -5.76
C ASN A 41 -4.57 -18.70 -5.44
N CYS A 42 -4.85 -18.03 -4.32
CA CYS A 42 -6.19 -17.51 -4.04
C CYS A 42 -6.56 -16.50 -5.14
N ALA A 43 -7.76 -16.62 -5.68
CA ALA A 43 -8.33 -15.72 -6.67
C ALA A 43 -9.81 -15.50 -6.34
N VAL A 44 -10.18 -14.25 -6.06
CA VAL A 44 -11.56 -13.89 -5.72
C VAL A 44 -11.95 -12.59 -6.43
N GLU A 45 -13.13 -12.57 -7.05
CA GLU A 45 -13.64 -11.36 -7.69
C GLU A 45 -14.05 -10.31 -6.64
N PRO A 46 -13.93 -9.00 -6.93
CA PRO A 46 -14.32 -7.93 -6.01
C PRO A 46 -15.75 -8.08 -5.49
N ASP A 47 -16.73 -8.33 -6.37
CA ASP A 47 -18.13 -8.47 -5.99
C ASP A 47 -18.38 -9.68 -5.08
N THR A 48 -17.68 -10.80 -5.33
CA THR A 48 -17.75 -11.98 -4.47
C THR A 48 -17.22 -11.65 -3.07
N LEU A 49 -16.11 -10.92 -2.99
CA LEU A 49 -15.53 -10.51 -1.70
C LEU A 49 -16.43 -9.52 -0.96
N ARG A 50 -17.05 -8.54 -1.67
CA ARG A 50 -18.04 -7.61 -1.12
C ARG A 50 -19.22 -8.33 -0.48
N LEU A 51 -19.82 -9.27 -1.23
CA LEU A 51 -20.95 -10.07 -0.74
C LEU A 51 -20.60 -10.84 0.53
N ARG A 52 -19.38 -11.37 0.59
CA ARG A 52 -18.86 -12.08 1.77
C ARG A 52 -18.64 -11.14 2.97
N CYS A 53 -18.09 -9.94 2.75
CA CYS A 53 -17.97 -8.91 3.77
C CYS A 53 -19.34 -8.50 4.33
N VAL A 54 -20.32 -8.26 3.45
CA VAL A 54 -21.70 -7.91 3.86
C VAL A 54 -22.35 -9.05 4.64
N ALA A 55 -22.17 -10.30 4.20
CA ALA A 55 -22.69 -11.47 4.93
C ALA A 55 -22.10 -11.61 6.33
N ALA A 56 -20.86 -11.14 6.55
CA ALA A 56 -20.20 -11.09 7.84
C ALA A 56 -20.49 -9.81 8.64
N GLY A 57 -21.41 -8.95 8.18
CA GLY A 57 -21.79 -7.72 8.86
C GLY A 57 -20.80 -6.56 8.71
N LEU A 58 -19.88 -6.64 7.75
CA LEU A 58 -19.00 -5.53 7.39
C LEU A 58 -19.57 -4.72 6.21
N ASP A 59 -19.11 -3.48 6.09
CA ASP A 59 -19.40 -2.65 4.93
C ASP A 59 -18.75 -3.22 3.67
N GLY A 60 -19.55 -3.47 2.61
CA GLY A 60 -19.04 -3.95 1.33
C GLY A 60 -18.18 -2.91 0.61
N ASP A 61 -18.42 -1.62 0.87
CA ASP A 61 -17.72 -0.52 0.20
C ASP A 61 -16.24 -0.42 0.63
N CYS A 62 -15.83 -1.17 1.67
CA CYS A 62 -14.43 -1.29 2.05
C CYS A 62 -13.58 -2.07 1.02
N ILE A 63 -14.21 -2.80 0.09
CA ILE A 63 -13.55 -3.53 -0.98
C ILE A 63 -13.58 -2.69 -2.26
N PRO A 64 -12.44 -2.09 -2.67
CA PRO A 64 -12.37 -1.28 -3.87
C PRO A 64 -12.54 -2.11 -5.14
N ASP A 65 -12.87 -1.47 -6.24
CA ASP A 65 -12.71 -2.09 -7.57
C ASP A 65 -11.22 -2.22 -7.92
N ILE A 66 -10.91 -3.21 -8.75
CA ILE A 66 -9.57 -3.35 -9.31
C ILE A 66 -9.37 -2.26 -10.37
N ASP A 67 -8.40 -1.37 -10.15
CA ASP A 67 -7.96 -0.42 -11.18
C ASP A 67 -7.23 -1.18 -12.32
N PRO A 68 -7.79 -1.22 -13.54
CA PRO A 68 -7.23 -2.03 -14.62
C PRO A 68 -5.81 -1.61 -15.00
N GLU A 69 -5.48 -0.32 -14.87
CA GLU A 69 -4.14 0.20 -15.17
C GLU A 69 -3.11 -0.24 -14.14
N SER A 70 -3.42 -0.08 -12.85
CA SER A 70 -2.54 -0.51 -11.75
C SER A 70 -2.31 -2.01 -11.79
N ALA A 71 -3.37 -2.81 -12.05
CA ALA A 71 -3.28 -4.25 -12.23
C ALA A 71 -2.39 -4.62 -13.44
N LEU A 72 -2.57 -3.95 -14.58
CA LEU A 72 -1.71 -4.13 -15.76
C LEU A 72 -0.25 -3.82 -15.46
N LYS A 73 0.04 -2.66 -14.85
CA LYS A 73 1.40 -2.24 -14.48
C LYS A 73 2.03 -3.22 -13.49
N ALA A 74 1.26 -3.75 -12.54
CA ALA A 74 1.72 -4.75 -11.58
C ALA A 74 2.01 -6.10 -12.25
N ALA A 75 1.14 -6.55 -13.16
CA ALA A 75 1.32 -7.78 -13.93
C ALA A 75 2.59 -7.72 -14.79
N VAL A 76 2.81 -6.61 -15.50
CA VAL A 76 4.01 -6.34 -16.31
C VAL A 76 5.27 -6.38 -15.44
N ARG A 77 5.29 -5.65 -14.33
CA ARG A 77 6.43 -5.62 -13.38
C ARG A 77 6.79 -7.01 -12.85
N ASN A 78 5.77 -7.84 -12.62
CA ASN A 78 5.91 -9.20 -12.09
C ASN A 78 6.08 -10.26 -13.18
N PHE A 79 6.11 -9.89 -14.47
CA PHE A 79 6.22 -10.85 -15.56
C PHE A 79 7.67 -11.29 -15.76
N ARG A 80 7.89 -12.60 -15.64
CA ARG A 80 9.18 -13.24 -15.83
C ARG A 80 8.94 -14.63 -16.42
N MET A 81 9.50 -14.89 -17.58
CA MET A 81 9.52 -16.21 -18.21
C MET A 81 10.95 -16.62 -18.52
N THR A 82 11.15 -17.93 -18.65
CA THR A 82 12.42 -18.50 -19.06
C THR A 82 12.22 -19.27 -20.33
N GLU A 83 12.97 -18.91 -21.35
CA GLU A 83 12.99 -19.59 -22.64
C GLU A 83 14.22 -20.49 -22.71
N THR A 84 14.04 -21.68 -23.28
CA THR A 84 15.16 -22.60 -23.54
C THR A 84 15.64 -22.41 -24.96
N VAL A 85 16.84 -21.86 -25.13
CA VAL A 85 17.44 -21.65 -26.44
C VAL A 85 18.38 -22.82 -26.78
N GLN A 86 18.20 -23.40 -27.97
CA GLN A 86 19.15 -24.38 -28.51
C GLN A 86 20.24 -23.65 -29.29
N THR A 87 21.49 -23.86 -28.91
CA THR A 87 22.63 -23.15 -29.50
C THR A 87 23.64 -24.15 -30.04
N VAL A 88 24.17 -23.93 -31.24
CA VAL A 88 25.19 -24.82 -31.82
C VAL A 88 26.57 -24.30 -31.42
N ILE A 89 27.24 -25.02 -30.53
CA ILE A 89 28.60 -24.69 -30.10
C ILE A 89 29.55 -25.76 -30.65
N LYS A 90 30.50 -25.35 -31.49
CA LYS A 90 31.51 -26.24 -32.10
C LYS A 90 30.87 -27.42 -32.86
N GLY A 91 29.82 -27.17 -33.64
CA GLY A 91 29.15 -28.17 -34.47
C GLY A 91 28.31 -29.21 -33.71
N LYS A 92 28.17 -29.09 -32.38
CA LYS A 92 27.25 -29.89 -31.58
C LYS A 92 26.09 -29.01 -31.13
N GLN A 93 24.86 -29.48 -31.36
CA GLN A 93 23.68 -28.88 -30.73
C GLN A 93 23.83 -29.04 -29.22
N LYS A 94 23.89 -27.92 -28.51
CA LYS A 94 23.95 -27.90 -27.06
C LYS A 94 22.78 -27.04 -26.60
N THR A 95 21.89 -27.63 -25.81
CA THR A 95 20.84 -26.87 -25.14
C THR A 95 21.49 -26.02 -24.06
N VAL A 96 21.86 -24.79 -24.40
CA VAL A 96 22.50 -23.84 -23.51
C VAL A 96 21.96 -22.47 -23.85
N GLU A 97 20.89 -22.09 -23.18
CA GLU A 97 20.81 -20.97 -22.23
C GLU A 97 19.35 -20.78 -21.83
N ARG A 98 19.15 -20.39 -20.57
CA ARG A 98 17.87 -19.92 -20.04
C ARG A 98 17.78 -18.43 -20.34
N ALA A 99 17.37 -18.06 -21.56
CA ALA A 99 17.12 -16.66 -21.88
C ALA A 99 15.94 -16.20 -20.99
N ARG A 100 16.09 -15.07 -20.31
CA ARG A 100 15.03 -14.54 -19.45
C ARG A 100 14.21 -13.55 -20.24
N VAL A 101 12.91 -13.79 -20.31
CA VAL A 101 11.97 -12.86 -20.93
C VAL A 101 11.30 -12.07 -19.80
N LYS A 102 11.27 -10.75 -19.94
CA LYS A 102 10.59 -9.82 -19.03
C LYS A 102 9.69 -8.90 -19.83
N ALA A 103 8.75 -8.27 -19.14
CA ALA A 103 7.97 -7.19 -19.71
C ALA A 103 8.26 -5.89 -18.94
N GLU A 104 8.30 -4.77 -19.64
CA GLU A 104 8.48 -3.45 -19.05
C GLU A 104 7.48 -2.48 -19.71
N VAL A 105 6.96 -1.51 -18.94
CA VAL A 105 6.20 -0.40 -19.51
C VAL A 105 7.21 0.56 -20.14
N VAL A 106 7.17 0.68 -21.47
CA VAL A 106 8.12 1.48 -22.25
C VAL A 106 7.67 2.94 -22.28
N THR A 107 6.37 3.18 -22.45
CA THR A 107 5.81 4.52 -22.53
C THR A 107 4.39 4.51 -21.98
N THR A 108 3.98 5.60 -21.37
CA THR A 108 2.59 5.87 -20.96
C THR A 108 2.23 7.24 -21.50
N THR A 109 1.22 7.28 -22.36
CA THR A 109 0.61 8.51 -22.87
C THR A 109 -0.77 8.69 -22.25
N ASP A 110 -1.45 9.78 -22.59
CA ASP A 110 -2.81 10.04 -22.10
C ASP A 110 -3.82 9.00 -22.63
N SER A 111 -3.60 8.48 -23.84
CA SER A 111 -4.49 7.52 -24.50
C SER A 111 -4.02 6.07 -24.43
N GLU A 112 -2.72 5.81 -24.24
CA GLU A 112 -2.16 4.46 -24.44
C GLU A 112 -1.06 4.10 -23.42
N ILE A 113 -0.93 2.80 -23.14
CA ILE A 113 0.18 2.21 -22.40
C ILE A 113 0.91 1.25 -23.34
N ILE A 114 2.18 1.55 -23.62
CA ILE A 114 3.03 0.74 -24.49
C ILE A 114 3.91 -0.16 -23.61
N ILE A 115 3.82 -1.46 -23.85
CA ILE A 115 4.52 -2.50 -23.11
C ILE A 115 5.51 -3.19 -24.04
N GLY A 116 6.77 -3.26 -23.64
CA GLY A 116 7.81 -3.98 -24.37
C GLY A 116 8.06 -5.35 -23.74
N VAL A 117 8.07 -6.40 -24.56
CA VAL A 117 8.60 -7.71 -24.18
C VAL A 117 10.08 -7.73 -24.48
N LEU A 118 10.90 -7.92 -23.46
CA LEU A 118 12.35 -7.85 -23.50
C LEU A 118 12.96 -9.23 -23.30
N ARG A 119 13.78 -9.67 -24.25
CA ARG A 119 14.62 -10.85 -24.13
C ARG A 119 15.99 -10.46 -23.60
N HIS A 120 16.35 -11.05 -22.47
CA HIS A 120 17.63 -10.85 -21.83
C HIS A 120 18.57 -11.98 -22.21
N GLU A 121 19.55 -11.67 -23.03
CA GLU A 121 20.59 -12.59 -23.47
C GLU A 121 21.89 -12.30 -22.74
N ARG A 122 22.51 -13.34 -22.17
CA ARG A 122 23.73 -13.19 -21.40
C ARG A 122 24.93 -13.26 -22.35
N LEU A 123 25.46 -12.11 -22.74
CA LEU A 123 26.64 -12.04 -23.61
C LEU A 123 27.95 -12.37 -22.88
N GLY A 124 27.96 -12.29 -21.54
CA GLY A 124 29.14 -12.63 -20.74
C GLY A 124 28.86 -12.70 -19.23
N ALA A 125 29.91 -12.81 -18.42
CA ALA A 125 29.78 -12.95 -16.98
C ALA A 125 29.03 -11.76 -16.34
N ARG A 126 29.22 -10.54 -16.87
CA ARG A 126 28.64 -9.28 -16.36
C ARG A 126 27.80 -8.50 -17.38
N THR A 127 27.69 -8.97 -18.63
CA THR A 127 27.02 -8.24 -19.71
C THR A 127 25.72 -8.95 -20.08
N ILE A 128 24.61 -8.22 -20.01
CA ILE A 128 23.29 -8.68 -20.43
C ILE A 128 22.82 -7.75 -21.55
N ASN A 129 22.54 -8.33 -22.72
CA ASN A 129 21.87 -7.63 -23.79
C ASN A 129 20.37 -7.68 -23.55
N LYS A 130 19.69 -6.53 -23.66
CA LYS A 130 18.23 -6.45 -23.61
C LYS A 130 17.72 -6.15 -25.02
N GLY A 131 17.23 -7.16 -25.71
CA GLY A 131 16.57 -6.97 -27.00
C GLY A 131 15.06 -6.89 -26.81
N GLN A 132 14.42 -5.83 -27.27
CA GLN A 132 12.96 -5.80 -27.35
C GLN A 132 12.52 -6.69 -28.51
N THR A 133 11.76 -7.73 -28.19
CA THR A 133 11.29 -8.71 -29.17
C THR A 133 9.90 -8.39 -29.69
N GLU A 134 9.08 -7.71 -28.88
CA GLU A 134 7.69 -7.41 -29.21
C GLU A 134 7.21 -6.19 -28.42
N THR A 135 6.18 -5.54 -28.96
CA THR A 135 5.49 -4.41 -28.35
C THR A 135 4.00 -4.75 -28.26
N LEU A 136 3.39 -4.46 -27.13
CA LEU A 136 1.94 -4.50 -26.95
C LEU A 136 1.46 -3.08 -26.64
N ILE A 137 0.27 -2.72 -27.12
CA ILE A 137 -0.33 -1.41 -26.91
C ILE A 137 -1.71 -1.63 -26.27
N TRP A 138 -1.87 -1.08 -25.07
CA TRP A 138 -3.13 -1.07 -24.34
C TRP A 138 -3.74 0.32 -24.38
N ASP A 139 -4.98 0.40 -24.86
CA ASP A 139 -5.78 1.60 -24.98
C ASP A 139 -6.48 1.90 -23.65
N ARG A 140 -6.23 3.09 -23.11
CA ARG A 140 -6.72 3.54 -21.81
C ARG A 140 -8.21 3.89 -21.85
N ASP A 141 -8.68 4.44 -22.97
CA ASP A 141 -10.06 4.87 -23.15
C ASP A 141 -10.99 3.66 -23.32
N ASN A 142 -10.59 2.71 -24.17
CA ASN A 142 -11.34 1.50 -24.44
C ASN A 142 -11.07 0.36 -23.45
N LYS A 143 -10.10 0.54 -22.54
CA LYS A 143 -9.61 -0.47 -21.58
C LYS A 143 -9.27 -1.81 -22.26
N GLY A 144 -8.68 -1.74 -23.44
CA GLY A 144 -8.53 -2.89 -24.35
C GLY A 144 -7.18 -2.91 -25.06
N TRP A 145 -6.92 -3.97 -25.83
CA TRP A 145 -5.70 -4.09 -26.62
C TRP A 145 -5.92 -3.54 -28.03
N THR A 146 -5.15 -2.52 -28.43
CA THR A 146 -5.05 -2.10 -29.84
C THR A 146 -4.03 -2.94 -30.58
N ASP A 147 -2.91 -3.26 -29.92
CA ASP A 147 -1.94 -4.26 -30.36
C ASP A 147 -1.69 -5.28 -29.24
N PRO A 148 -2.32 -6.47 -29.28
CA PRO A 148 -2.19 -7.47 -28.22
C PRO A 148 -0.86 -8.25 -28.26
N GLY A 149 -0.04 -8.08 -29.31
CA GLY A 149 1.06 -8.99 -29.61
C GLY A 149 0.59 -10.39 -30.02
N VAL A 150 1.48 -11.13 -30.67
CA VAL A 150 1.22 -12.46 -31.25
C VAL A 150 2.10 -13.57 -30.67
N SER A 151 3.16 -13.24 -29.93
CA SER A 151 4.03 -14.26 -29.34
C SER A 151 3.38 -15.00 -28.16
N GLU A 152 3.90 -16.19 -27.83
CA GLU A 152 3.52 -16.95 -26.62
C GLU A 152 3.75 -16.13 -25.34
N PHE A 153 4.78 -15.27 -25.33
CA PHE A 153 5.07 -14.39 -24.20
C PHE A 153 4.00 -13.31 -24.05
N ALA A 154 3.57 -12.69 -25.16
CA ALA A 154 2.47 -11.73 -25.16
C ALA A 154 1.15 -12.37 -24.72
N GLU A 155 0.82 -13.57 -25.22
CA GLU A 155 -0.39 -14.29 -24.79
C GLU A 155 -0.36 -14.61 -23.29
N THR A 156 0.76 -15.11 -22.78
CA THR A 156 0.92 -15.43 -21.35
C THR A 156 0.83 -14.17 -20.48
N LEU A 157 1.46 -13.07 -20.92
CA LEU A 157 1.38 -11.78 -20.25
C LEU A 157 -0.06 -11.26 -20.23
N ARG A 158 -0.78 -11.31 -21.35
CA ARG A 158 -2.19 -10.89 -21.43
C ARG A 158 -3.09 -11.70 -20.53
N LYS A 159 -2.91 -13.03 -20.46
CA LYS A 159 -3.64 -13.90 -19.50
C LYS A 159 -3.36 -13.49 -18.06
N LYS A 160 -2.11 -13.19 -17.73
CA LYS A 160 -1.72 -12.72 -16.39
C LYS A 160 -2.33 -11.35 -16.06
N ILE A 161 -2.31 -10.41 -17.01
CA ILE A 161 -2.94 -9.08 -16.87
C ILE A 161 -4.43 -9.25 -16.64
N LEU A 162 -5.12 -10.02 -17.49
CA LEU A 162 -6.56 -10.27 -17.34
C LEU A 162 -6.87 -10.87 -15.97
N HIS A 163 -6.09 -11.87 -15.53
CA HIS A 163 -6.27 -12.46 -14.21
C HIS A 163 -6.15 -11.42 -13.08
N MET A 164 -5.14 -10.55 -13.11
CA MET A 164 -4.98 -9.48 -12.12
C MET A 164 -6.01 -8.35 -12.25
N GLN A 165 -6.66 -8.21 -13.40
CA GLN A 165 -7.76 -7.25 -13.62
C GLN A 165 -9.11 -7.79 -13.15
N THR A 166 -9.25 -9.12 -13.02
CA THR A 166 -10.49 -9.78 -12.62
C THR A 166 -10.50 -10.21 -11.16
N TYR A 167 -9.37 -10.67 -10.63
CA TYR A 167 -9.31 -11.32 -9.32
C TYR A 167 -8.32 -10.64 -8.38
N PHE A 168 -8.71 -10.53 -7.12
CA PHE A 168 -7.79 -10.28 -6.02
C PHE A 168 -6.99 -11.52 -5.68
N ASP A 169 -5.69 -11.34 -5.47
CA ASP A 169 -4.82 -12.38 -4.97
C ASP A 169 -4.92 -12.53 -3.44
N GLY A 170 -4.31 -13.58 -2.90
CA GLY A 170 -4.32 -13.82 -1.44
C GLY A 170 -3.59 -12.73 -0.63
N ASN A 171 -2.61 -12.02 -1.20
CA ASN A 171 -1.97 -10.90 -0.50
C ASN A 171 -2.91 -9.70 -0.40
N GLU A 172 -3.67 -9.41 -1.45
CA GLU A 172 -4.67 -8.34 -1.50
C GLU A 172 -5.81 -8.64 -0.52
N VAL A 173 -6.35 -9.86 -0.53
CA VAL A 173 -7.34 -10.32 0.47
C VAL A 173 -6.78 -10.19 1.89
N ARG A 174 -5.53 -10.61 2.12
CA ARG A 174 -4.87 -10.44 3.42
C ARG A 174 -4.78 -8.96 3.82
N ALA A 175 -4.44 -8.07 2.88
CA ALA A 175 -4.28 -6.65 3.16
C ALA A 175 -5.60 -5.93 3.44
N MET A 176 -6.69 -6.32 2.77
CA MET A 176 -8.00 -5.68 2.89
C MET A 176 -8.87 -6.28 4.00
N VAL A 177 -8.77 -7.59 4.25
CA VAL A 177 -9.66 -8.30 5.20
C VAL A 177 -8.91 -8.70 6.46
N VAL A 178 -7.83 -9.50 6.31
CA VAL A 178 -7.18 -10.14 7.46
C VAL A 178 -6.43 -9.15 8.33
N LYS A 179 -5.55 -8.33 7.74
CA LYS A 179 -4.75 -7.36 8.50
C LYS A 179 -5.60 -6.32 9.23
N PRO A 180 -6.63 -5.71 8.61
CA PRO A 180 -7.47 -4.74 9.31
C PRO A 180 -8.26 -5.36 10.47
N ALA A 181 -8.78 -6.57 10.29
CA ALA A 181 -9.47 -7.28 11.36
C ALA A 181 -8.53 -7.66 12.51
N LEU A 182 -7.32 -8.17 12.21
CA LEU A 182 -6.31 -8.42 13.23
C LEU A 182 -5.91 -7.14 13.98
N LYS A 183 -5.80 -6.01 13.27
CA LYS A 183 -5.53 -4.72 13.92
C LYS A 183 -6.67 -4.33 14.88
N ARG A 184 -7.93 -4.40 14.44
CA ARG A 184 -9.10 -4.12 15.29
C ARG A 184 -9.24 -5.06 16.48
N ALA A 185 -8.80 -6.30 16.31
CA ALA A 185 -8.77 -7.29 17.38
C ALA A 185 -7.60 -7.10 18.37
N GLY A 186 -6.77 -6.06 18.19
CA GLY A 186 -5.59 -5.83 19.02
C GLY A 186 -4.52 -6.90 18.87
N ALA A 187 -4.34 -7.47 17.69
CA ALA A 187 -3.36 -8.53 17.46
C ALA A 187 -1.93 -8.00 17.41
N PHE A 188 -0.96 -8.82 17.86
CA PHE A 188 0.45 -8.64 17.55
C PHE A 188 1.02 -9.84 16.79
N GLU A 189 2.07 -9.59 16.00
CA GLU A 189 2.75 -10.63 15.23
C GLU A 189 3.77 -11.35 16.12
N ILE A 190 3.62 -12.66 16.29
CA ILE A 190 4.62 -13.51 16.97
C ILE A 190 5.74 -13.81 15.96
N CYS A 191 5.36 -14.30 14.78
CA CYS A 191 6.25 -14.44 13.64
C CYS A 191 5.41 -14.58 12.37
N ALA A 192 5.76 -13.93 11.26
CA ALA A 192 4.97 -14.02 10.04
C ALA A 192 4.76 -15.48 9.56
N PRO A 193 3.51 -15.94 9.27
CA PRO A 193 2.20 -15.27 9.34
C PRO A 193 1.32 -15.74 10.54
N MET A 194 1.88 -15.77 11.74
CA MET A 194 1.27 -16.12 13.02
C MET A 194 1.14 -14.91 13.93
N TYR A 195 -0.04 -14.77 14.54
CA TYR A 195 -0.42 -13.65 15.37
C TYR A 195 -1.01 -14.15 16.70
N PHE A 196 -0.78 -13.40 17.76
CA PHE A 196 -1.57 -13.51 18.99
C PHE A 196 -2.70 -12.50 18.94
N VAL A 197 -3.89 -12.90 19.38
CA VAL A 197 -5.06 -12.04 19.52
C VAL A 197 -5.55 -12.15 20.97
N PRO A 198 -5.65 -11.04 21.72
CA PRO A 198 -6.14 -11.09 23.09
C PRO A 198 -7.61 -11.54 23.14
N LYS A 199 -8.01 -12.04 24.31
CA LYS A 199 -9.42 -12.29 24.62
C LYS A 199 -10.23 -11.00 24.44
N GLY A 200 -11.38 -11.07 23.76
CA GLY A 200 -12.16 -9.91 23.32
C GLY A 200 -12.11 -9.65 21.80
N GLY A 201 -11.14 -10.23 21.09
CA GLY A 201 -11.04 -10.16 19.63
C GLY A 201 -11.87 -11.20 18.87
N GLU A 202 -12.69 -12.01 19.55
CA GLU A 202 -13.39 -13.17 18.96
C GLU A 202 -14.30 -12.79 17.80
N GLU A 203 -15.02 -11.68 17.95
CA GLU A 203 -16.00 -11.24 16.96
C GLU A 203 -15.33 -10.91 15.63
N GLU A 204 -14.19 -10.20 15.67
CA GLU A 204 -13.41 -9.89 14.47
C GLU A 204 -12.84 -11.17 13.82
N LEU A 205 -12.38 -12.13 14.62
CA LEU A 205 -11.91 -13.42 14.11
C LEU A 205 -13.02 -14.24 13.46
N ALA A 206 -14.21 -14.25 14.06
CA ALA A 206 -15.39 -14.94 13.52
C ALA A 206 -15.83 -14.32 12.19
N ARG A 207 -15.85 -12.98 12.09
CA ARG A 207 -16.14 -12.26 10.84
C ARG A 207 -15.15 -12.64 9.74
N VAL A 208 -13.84 -12.66 10.04
CA VAL A 208 -12.81 -13.06 9.08
C VAL A 208 -12.97 -14.52 8.66
N GLN A 209 -13.21 -15.43 9.60
CA GLN A 209 -13.48 -16.83 9.30
C GLN A 209 -14.67 -16.97 8.36
N GLN A 210 -15.75 -16.24 8.59
CA GLN A 210 -16.95 -16.26 7.74
C GLN A 210 -16.67 -15.71 6.32
N ILE A 211 -15.92 -14.61 6.20
CA ILE A 211 -15.58 -14.02 4.89
C ILE A 211 -14.75 -15.00 4.06
N LEU A 212 -13.77 -15.62 4.69
CA LEU A 212 -12.80 -16.50 4.04
C LEU A 212 -13.31 -17.94 3.87
N ASP A 213 -14.44 -18.29 4.48
CA ASP A 213 -14.98 -19.65 4.42
C ASP A 213 -15.28 -20.09 2.99
N GLY A 214 -14.77 -21.24 2.59
CA GLY A 214 -14.91 -21.74 1.21
C GLY A 214 -14.19 -20.90 0.14
N LEU A 215 -13.29 -19.98 0.50
CA LEU A 215 -12.32 -19.45 -0.48
C LEU A 215 -11.22 -20.49 -0.72
N ASP A 216 -11.24 -21.07 -1.90
CA ASP A 216 -10.26 -22.09 -2.29
C ASP A 216 -8.82 -21.55 -2.13
N ASN A 217 -8.01 -22.35 -1.45
CA ASN A 217 -6.60 -22.05 -1.17
C ASN A 217 -6.33 -20.81 -0.31
N PHE A 218 -7.30 -20.31 0.46
CA PHE A 218 -7.05 -19.43 1.60
C PHE A 218 -7.37 -20.19 2.89
N ARG A 219 -6.39 -20.32 3.78
CA ARG A 219 -6.54 -20.97 5.09
C ARG A 219 -6.37 -19.93 6.19
N PHE A 220 -7.37 -19.82 7.04
CA PHE A 220 -7.35 -19.01 8.25
C PHE A 220 -7.68 -19.89 9.44
N THR A 221 -6.69 -20.15 10.29
CA THR A 221 -6.79 -21.02 11.45
C THR A 221 -6.75 -20.19 12.72
N VAL A 222 -7.70 -20.44 13.62
CA VAL A 222 -7.79 -19.84 14.95
C VAL A 222 -7.70 -20.98 15.97
N ALA A 223 -6.79 -20.88 16.91
CA ALA A 223 -6.62 -21.83 18.01
C ALA A 223 -6.59 -21.08 19.34
N GLY A 224 -7.44 -21.47 20.29
CA GLY A 224 -7.41 -20.89 21.64
C GLY A 224 -6.14 -21.29 22.39
N ILE A 225 -5.57 -20.35 23.14
CA ILE A 225 -4.41 -20.58 24.02
C ILE A 225 -4.93 -20.72 25.44
N ALA A 226 -4.85 -21.92 25.99
CA ALA A 226 -5.23 -22.19 27.36
C ALA A 226 -4.13 -21.72 28.34
N PRO A 227 -4.48 -21.30 29.56
CA PRO A 227 -3.50 -21.01 30.60
C PRO A 227 -2.74 -22.28 31.02
N GLY A 228 -1.47 -22.12 31.39
CA GLY A 228 -0.57 -23.20 31.78
C GLY A 228 0.10 -23.93 30.60
N MET A 229 0.02 -23.40 29.38
CA MET A 229 0.66 -24.00 28.20
C MET A 229 2.18 -23.70 28.12
N GLY A 230 2.70 -22.85 29.02
CA GLY A 230 4.12 -22.50 29.09
C GLY A 230 4.56 -21.49 28.03
N MET A 231 3.61 -20.82 27.38
CA MET A 231 3.86 -19.78 26.36
C MET A 231 3.60 -18.37 26.90
N GLU A 232 3.10 -18.24 28.12
CA GLU A 232 2.67 -16.97 28.72
C GLU A 232 3.81 -15.97 28.81
N SER A 233 4.96 -16.37 29.34
CA SER A 233 6.12 -15.48 29.47
C SER A 233 6.65 -15.01 28.10
N ALA A 234 6.66 -15.90 27.10
CA ALA A 234 7.07 -15.53 25.75
C ALA A 234 6.08 -14.55 25.11
N LEU A 235 4.77 -14.79 25.26
CA LEU A 235 3.73 -13.88 24.77
C LEU A 235 3.76 -12.52 25.48
N GLN A 236 4.09 -12.49 26.77
CA GLN A 236 4.29 -11.24 27.52
C GLN A 236 5.49 -10.45 27.01
N GLU A 237 6.61 -11.12 26.70
CA GLU A 237 7.79 -10.49 26.08
C GLU A 237 7.48 -9.97 24.68
N ASP A 238 6.83 -10.78 23.84
CA ASP A 238 6.42 -10.39 22.48
C ASP A 238 5.44 -9.21 22.50
N ALA A 239 4.49 -9.20 23.44
CA ALA A 239 3.56 -8.09 23.61
C ALA A 239 4.28 -6.78 23.99
N LYS A 240 5.24 -6.85 24.91
CA LYS A 240 6.09 -5.70 25.29
C LYS A 240 6.93 -5.21 24.12
N GLU A 241 7.54 -6.12 23.38
CA GLU A 241 8.37 -5.79 22.22
C GLU A 241 7.51 -5.14 21.12
N ALA A 242 6.34 -5.71 20.80
CA ALA A 242 5.43 -5.17 19.80
C ALA A 242 4.98 -3.74 20.14
N MET A 243 4.61 -3.50 21.41
CA MET A 243 4.25 -2.15 21.87
C MET A 243 5.44 -1.18 21.84
N THR A 244 6.62 -1.64 22.24
CA THR A 244 7.84 -0.82 22.21
C THR A 244 8.19 -0.41 20.77
N ASN A 245 8.11 -1.34 19.82
CA ASN A 245 8.35 -1.07 18.41
C ASN A 245 7.35 -0.06 17.83
N ASP A 246 6.09 -0.11 18.23
CA ASP A 246 5.09 0.88 17.79
C ASP A 246 5.32 2.25 18.43
N LEU A 247 5.74 2.30 19.71
CA LEU A 247 6.17 3.53 20.36
C LEU A 247 7.39 4.15 19.68
N ASP A 248 8.40 3.36 19.34
CA ASP A 248 9.61 3.88 18.69
C ASP A 248 9.29 4.49 17.31
N LYS A 249 8.34 3.91 16.55
CA LYS A 249 7.84 4.51 15.29
C LYS A 249 7.12 5.85 15.53
N LEU A 250 6.40 6.00 16.64
CA LEU A 250 5.77 7.27 17.00
C LEU A 250 6.82 8.30 17.42
N LEU A 251 7.86 7.87 18.14
CA LEU A 251 8.97 8.73 18.55
C LEU A 251 9.64 9.35 17.33
N GLU A 252 9.98 8.54 16.33
CA GLU A 252 10.59 9.00 15.08
C GLU A 252 9.72 10.05 14.37
N LYS A 253 8.39 9.86 14.38
CA LYS A 253 7.46 10.85 13.81
C LYS A 253 7.44 12.17 14.58
N ILE A 254 7.42 12.10 15.91
CA ILE A 254 7.41 13.28 16.80
C ILE A 254 8.72 14.05 16.67
N GLU A 255 9.86 13.35 16.65
CA GLU A 255 11.18 13.96 16.40
C GLU A 255 11.23 14.63 15.02
N GLY A 256 10.60 14.02 14.02
CA GLY A 256 10.40 14.65 12.72
C GLY A 256 9.62 15.97 12.79
N TRP A 257 8.62 16.08 13.68
CA TRP A 257 7.88 17.33 13.90
C TRP A 257 8.74 18.38 14.60
N GLU A 258 9.49 18.02 15.64
CA GLU A 258 10.40 18.93 16.35
C GLU A 258 11.45 19.55 15.41
N GLN A 259 11.89 18.81 14.39
CA GLN A 259 12.83 19.30 13.38
C GLN A 259 12.15 20.10 12.25
N MET A 260 10.82 20.06 12.16
CA MET A 260 10.07 20.73 11.11
C MET A 260 9.82 22.19 11.49
N SER A 261 10.33 23.07 10.64
CA SER A 261 9.95 24.48 10.65
C SER A 261 8.58 24.71 10.01
N ARG A 262 7.60 23.81 10.06
CA ARG A 262 6.27 24.10 9.50
C ARG A 262 5.21 23.61 10.46
N ARG A 263 4.05 24.26 10.41
CA ARG A 263 2.88 23.80 11.17
C ARG A 263 2.59 22.34 10.80
N VAL A 264 2.42 21.51 11.82
CA VAL A 264 1.99 20.12 11.67
C VAL A 264 0.59 20.12 11.08
N SER A 265 0.34 19.33 10.04
CA SER A 265 -1.01 19.22 9.49
C SER A 265 -1.93 18.53 10.48
N HIS A 266 -3.16 19.04 10.66
CA HIS A 266 -4.18 18.45 11.55
C HIS A 266 -4.37 16.94 11.31
N LYS A 267 -4.33 16.48 10.05
CA LYS A 267 -4.44 15.05 9.71
C LYS A 267 -3.30 14.21 10.30
N SER A 268 -2.08 14.73 10.28
CA SER A 268 -0.90 14.05 10.83
C SER A 268 -0.93 14.05 12.36
N GLU A 269 -1.33 15.17 12.96
CA GLU A 269 -1.52 15.32 14.40
C GLU A 269 -2.56 14.31 14.92
N GLN A 270 -3.77 14.35 14.36
CA GLN A 270 -4.86 13.46 14.72
C GLN A 270 -4.45 11.99 14.58
N GLY A 271 -3.80 11.62 13.47
CA GLY A 271 -3.37 10.24 13.26
C GLY A 271 -2.37 9.73 14.31
N VAL A 272 -1.51 10.58 14.88
CA VAL A 272 -0.60 10.19 15.97
C VAL A 272 -1.36 10.06 17.29
N PHE A 273 -2.28 10.97 17.61
CA PHE A 273 -3.09 10.87 18.83
C PHE A 273 -4.03 9.67 18.81
N ASP A 274 -4.66 9.37 17.67
CA ASP A 274 -5.47 8.16 17.48
C ASP A 274 -4.59 6.90 17.69
N THR A 275 -3.32 6.93 17.29
CA THR A 275 -2.39 5.81 17.51
C THR A 275 -2.01 5.65 18.99
N PHE A 276 -1.89 6.75 19.74
CA PHE A 276 -1.66 6.66 21.19
C PHE A 276 -2.87 6.06 21.93
N GLU A 277 -4.09 6.38 21.49
CA GLU A 277 -5.32 5.79 22.04
C GLU A 277 -5.40 4.29 21.72
N ASP A 278 -5.14 3.90 20.47
CA ASP A 278 -5.01 2.48 20.04
C ASP A 278 -3.97 1.71 20.88
N LEU A 279 -2.81 2.33 21.15
CA LEU A 279 -1.78 1.74 22.00
C LEU A 279 -2.23 1.54 23.45
N HIS A 280 -3.01 2.48 24.00
CA HIS A 280 -3.53 2.38 25.36
C HIS A 280 -4.56 1.27 25.50
N GLU A 281 -5.53 1.22 24.58
CA GLU A 281 -6.57 0.17 24.55
C GLU A 281 -5.97 -1.22 24.37
N ARG A 282 -4.96 -1.36 23.49
CA ARG A 282 -4.21 -2.61 23.32
C ARG A 282 -3.44 -3.01 24.58
N ALA A 283 -2.82 -2.05 25.27
CA ALA A 283 -2.11 -2.33 26.51
C ALA A 283 -3.07 -2.92 27.55
N GLU A 284 -4.26 -2.32 27.72
CA GLU A 284 -5.30 -2.85 28.61
C GLU A 284 -5.74 -4.26 28.21
N ALA A 285 -5.96 -4.50 26.92
CA ALA A 285 -6.33 -5.82 26.42
C ALA A 285 -5.24 -6.87 26.71
N TYR A 286 -3.95 -6.53 26.57
CA TYR A 286 -2.84 -7.44 26.87
C TYR A 286 -2.67 -7.69 28.36
N GLU A 287 -2.77 -6.65 29.19
CA GLU A 287 -2.71 -6.80 30.66
C GLU A 287 -3.82 -7.72 31.16
N ALA A 288 -5.03 -7.54 30.63
CA ALA A 288 -6.18 -8.38 30.96
C ALA A 288 -6.04 -9.82 30.44
N ALA A 289 -5.55 -10.00 29.22
CA ALA A 289 -5.43 -11.29 28.55
C ALA A 289 -4.29 -12.16 29.08
N LEU A 290 -3.14 -11.56 29.41
CA LEU A 290 -1.91 -12.25 29.79
C LEU A 290 -1.58 -12.10 31.29
N GLU A 291 -2.47 -11.48 32.06
CA GLU A 291 -2.40 -11.29 33.52
C GLU A 291 -1.06 -10.70 34.01
N PHE A 292 -0.58 -9.66 33.33
CA PHE A 292 0.66 -8.95 33.66
C PHE A 292 0.50 -7.43 33.57
N LYS A 293 1.49 -6.69 34.07
CA LYS A 293 1.47 -5.23 34.06
C LYS A 293 2.39 -4.64 33.01
N LEU A 294 1.91 -3.59 32.36
CA LEU A 294 2.60 -2.76 31.38
C LEU A 294 2.72 -1.30 31.86
N ASP A 295 2.75 -1.09 33.19
CA ASP A 295 2.84 0.22 33.84
C ASP A 295 3.95 1.10 33.21
N ASP A 296 5.17 0.57 33.03
CA ASP A 296 6.29 1.28 32.41
C ASP A 296 5.98 1.77 30.98
N LEU A 297 5.24 0.97 30.20
CA LEU A 297 4.83 1.34 28.84
C LEU A 297 3.70 2.37 28.85
N ARG A 298 2.79 2.33 29.83
CA ARG A 298 1.72 3.32 29.99
C ARG A 298 2.28 4.69 30.35
N GLU A 299 3.21 4.74 31.30
CA GLU A 299 3.94 5.98 31.62
C GLU A 299 4.70 6.52 30.40
N ARG A 300 5.32 5.63 29.62
CA ARG A 300 6.01 6.01 28.38
C ARG A 300 5.04 6.53 27.31
N ILE A 301 3.88 5.92 27.13
CA ILE A 301 2.81 6.40 26.24
C ILE A 301 2.37 7.82 26.64
N GLU A 302 2.10 8.05 27.93
CA GLU A 302 1.66 9.35 28.43
C GLU A 302 2.74 10.43 28.26
N SER A 303 4.00 10.11 28.61
CA SER A 303 5.14 11.00 28.41
C SER A 303 5.32 11.38 26.94
N MET A 304 5.21 10.40 26.02
CA MET A 304 5.30 10.66 24.59
C MET A 304 4.10 11.44 24.04
N ARG A 305 2.90 11.21 24.57
CA ARG A 305 1.70 12.00 24.23
C ARG A 305 1.87 13.47 24.63
N LEU A 306 2.49 13.73 25.78
CA LEU A 306 2.83 15.09 26.21
C LEU A 306 3.86 15.73 25.28
N ARG A 307 4.96 15.03 24.99
CA ARG A 307 5.99 15.50 24.06
C ARG A 307 5.43 15.80 22.66
N ALA A 308 4.51 14.97 22.17
CA ALA A 308 3.83 15.22 20.89
C ALA A 308 3.02 16.52 20.89
N ARG A 309 2.31 16.82 21.99
CA ARG A 309 1.57 18.09 22.15
C ARG A 309 2.53 19.29 22.17
N GLU A 310 3.61 19.20 22.94
CA GLU A 310 4.62 20.26 23.02
C GLU A 310 5.28 20.55 21.66
N ALA A 311 5.56 19.51 20.87
CA ALA A 311 6.09 19.66 19.52
C ALA A 311 5.09 20.37 18.59
N VAL A 312 3.81 19.99 18.62
CA VAL A 312 2.75 20.66 17.84
C VAL A 312 2.63 22.13 18.25
N ASP A 313 2.51 22.42 19.53
CA ASP A 313 2.40 23.79 20.06
C ASP A 313 3.58 24.66 19.63
N THR A 314 4.80 24.11 19.66
CA THR A 314 6.02 24.79 19.20
C THR A 314 5.96 25.09 17.71
N CYS A 315 5.64 24.09 16.87
CA CYS A 315 5.51 24.27 15.42
C CYS A 315 4.41 25.27 15.06
N GLU A 316 3.30 25.31 15.81
CA GLU A 316 2.23 26.29 15.62
C GLU A 316 2.68 27.70 15.99
N ALA A 317 3.33 27.88 17.14
CA ALA A 317 3.86 29.16 17.58
C ALA A 317 4.86 29.74 16.56
N GLU A 318 5.82 28.94 16.10
CA GLU A 318 6.78 29.37 15.09
C GLU A 318 6.15 29.71 13.74
N ALA A 319 5.11 28.95 13.34
CA ALA A 319 4.40 29.23 12.10
C ALA A 319 3.62 30.55 12.18
N VAL A 320 3.00 30.84 13.33
CA VAL A 320 2.33 32.11 13.59
C VAL A 320 3.34 33.26 13.58
N GLU A 321 4.47 33.12 14.27
CA GLU A 321 5.54 34.14 14.29
C GLU A 321 6.03 34.46 12.88
N ARG A 322 6.37 33.45 12.08
CA ARG A 322 6.81 33.64 10.69
C ARG A 322 5.74 34.21 9.78
N SER A 323 4.47 33.86 9.99
CA SER A 323 3.37 34.52 9.28
C SER A 323 3.27 36.01 9.64
N GLY A 324 3.52 36.35 10.90
CA GLY A 324 3.61 37.71 11.40
C GLY A 324 4.80 38.47 10.82
N GLU A 325 5.98 37.86 10.76
CA GLU A 325 7.17 38.43 10.11
C GLU A 325 6.97 38.66 8.62
N ARG A 326 6.37 37.70 7.90
CA ARG A 326 6.04 37.87 6.47
C ARG A 326 5.03 39.00 6.26
N ARG A 327 4.01 39.11 7.12
CA ARG A 327 3.06 40.23 7.08
C ARG A 327 3.73 41.56 7.39
N LYS A 328 4.67 41.62 8.34
CA LYS A 328 5.46 42.82 8.65
C LYS A 328 6.40 43.20 7.49
N ALA A 329 7.05 42.22 6.85
CA ALA A 329 7.90 42.43 5.68
C ALA A 329 7.09 42.90 4.45
N ALA A 330 5.87 42.38 4.26
CA ALA A 330 4.96 42.83 3.21
C ALA A 330 4.30 44.20 3.50
N ALA A 331 4.18 44.58 4.78
CA ALA A 331 3.64 45.87 5.21
C ALA A 331 4.72 46.96 5.34
N ALA A 332 6.01 46.61 5.29
CA ALA A 332 7.08 47.58 5.17
C ALA A 332 6.89 48.32 3.83
N PRO A 333 6.92 49.67 3.80
CA PRO A 333 6.80 50.40 2.55
C PRO A 333 7.99 50.01 1.68
N ALA A 334 7.72 49.24 0.62
CA ALA A 334 8.70 49.03 -0.44
C ALA A 334 9.11 50.43 -0.91
N ALA A 335 10.38 50.80 -0.69
CA ALA A 335 10.93 52.00 -1.29
C ALA A 335 10.58 51.95 -2.78
N PRO A 336 10.02 53.02 -3.37
CA PRO A 336 9.68 52.99 -4.78
C PRO A 336 10.97 52.69 -5.55
N LEU A 337 11.03 51.50 -6.14
CA LEU A 337 12.14 51.12 -7.02
C LEU A 337 12.30 52.26 -8.02
N THR A 338 13.51 52.82 -8.09
CA THR A 338 13.83 53.86 -9.06
C THR A 338 13.61 53.30 -10.47
N THR A 339 13.31 54.16 -11.44
CA THR A 339 13.10 53.73 -12.82
C THR A 339 14.30 52.93 -13.35
N ALA A 340 15.51 53.24 -12.88
CA ALA A 340 16.73 52.49 -13.17
C ALA A 340 16.74 51.06 -12.58
N GLU A 341 16.26 50.86 -11.36
CA GLU A 341 16.19 49.53 -10.73
C GLU A 341 15.07 48.67 -11.33
N LYS A 342 13.97 49.28 -11.78
CA LYS A 342 12.91 48.58 -12.52
C LYS A 342 13.38 48.09 -13.88
N VAL A 343 14.24 48.87 -14.55
CA VAL A 343 14.87 48.49 -15.83
C VAL A 343 15.92 47.40 -15.61
N ALA A 344 16.71 47.44 -14.55
CA ALA A 344 17.68 46.39 -14.23
C ALA A 344 17.05 45.05 -13.80
N ALA A 345 15.82 45.08 -13.26
CA ALA A 345 15.08 43.89 -12.84
C ALA A 345 14.27 43.22 -13.97
N LEU A 346 14.14 43.87 -15.14
CA LEU A 346 13.69 43.22 -16.36
C LEU A 346 14.86 42.41 -16.91
N SER A 347 14.93 41.13 -16.54
CA SER A 347 15.93 40.21 -17.09
C SER A 347 15.88 40.19 -18.61
N GLU A 348 17.05 40.07 -19.27
CA GLU A 348 17.22 39.88 -20.72
C GLU A 348 16.19 38.87 -21.28
N GLU A 349 15.90 37.84 -20.50
CA GLU A 349 14.94 36.76 -20.79
C GLU A 349 13.51 37.25 -21.10
N ARG A 350 13.01 38.32 -20.44
CA ARG A 350 11.67 38.87 -20.72
C ARG A 350 11.64 39.77 -21.95
N VAL A 351 12.77 40.36 -22.31
CA VAL A 351 12.93 41.13 -23.55
C VAL A 351 12.99 40.17 -24.73
N ASP A 352 13.70 39.05 -24.58
CA ASP A 352 13.79 38.02 -25.60
C ASP A 352 12.44 37.26 -25.75
N GLU A 353 11.72 36.95 -24.66
CA GLU A 353 10.33 36.42 -24.75
C GLU A 353 9.36 37.36 -25.48
N ALA A 354 9.49 38.68 -25.26
CA ALA A 354 8.64 39.66 -25.94
C ALA A 354 8.99 39.81 -27.43
N ILE A 355 10.25 39.61 -27.80
CA ILE A 355 10.72 39.60 -29.19
C ILE A 355 10.28 38.31 -29.90
N ASP A 356 10.40 37.16 -29.25
CA ASP A 356 9.96 35.87 -29.79
C ASP A 356 8.44 35.81 -29.98
N ALA A 357 7.66 36.43 -29.07
CA ALA A 357 6.22 36.55 -29.21
C ALA A 357 5.78 37.41 -30.41
N LEU A 358 6.65 38.30 -30.90
CA LEU A 358 6.38 39.18 -32.04
C LEU A 358 6.80 38.59 -33.40
N ALA A 359 7.51 37.46 -33.43
CA ALA A 359 7.87 36.76 -34.67
C ALA A 359 8.04 35.25 -34.49
N PRO A 360 6.94 34.46 -34.43
CA PRO A 360 7.05 33.01 -34.35
C PRO A 360 7.37 32.43 -35.74
N GLY A 361 8.66 32.16 -36.00
CA GLY A 361 9.11 31.40 -37.17
C GLY A 361 10.59 31.60 -37.53
N ASP A 362 11.30 30.50 -37.77
CA ASP A 362 12.75 30.39 -38.06
C ASP A 362 13.22 31.10 -39.35
N HIS A 363 13.19 32.44 -39.38
CA HIS A 363 14.02 33.21 -40.30
C HIS A 363 14.61 34.44 -39.59
N VAL A 364 15.80 34.23 -39.02
CA VAL A 364 16.68 35.33 -38.58
C VAL A 364 17.30 35.96 -39.82
N ASP A 365 16.56 36.89 -40.42
CA ASP A 365 17.08 37.76 -41.48
C ASP A 365 17.55 39.09 -40.86
N SER A 366 18.47 39.80 -41.54
CA SER A 366 19.10 41.06 -41.09
C SER A 366 18.14 42.18 -40.68
N THR A 367 16.85 42.00 -40.93
CA THR A 367 15.76 42.89 -40.51
C THR A 367 15.39 42.78 -39.02
N MET A 368 15.82 41.73 -38.30
CA MET A 368 15.56 41.60 -36.85
C MET A 368 16.45 42.52 -36.00
N GLU A 369 17.71 42.74 -36.37
CA GLU A 369 18.58 43.70 -35.67
C GLU A 369 18.10 45.15 -35.87
N GLU A 370 17.63 45.52 -37.06
CA GLU A 370 17.01 46.84 -37.31
C GLU A 370 15.71 47.01 -36.52
N LYS A 371 14.89 45.96 -36.40
CA LYS A 371 13.67 45.99 -35.57
C LYS A 371 14.00 46.08 -34.08
N ARG A 372 15.03 45.37 -33.59
CA ARG A 372 15.50 45.46 -32.19
C ARG A 372 16.04 46.85 -31.89
N ALA A 373 16.83 47.43 -32.79
CA ALA A 373 17.34 48.80 -32.68
C ALA A 373 16.23 49.88 -32.74
N ALA A 374 15.12 49.61 -33.44
CA ALA A 374 13.97 50.51 -33.50
C ALA A 374 13.00 50.38 -32.30
N LEU A 375 12.92 49.21 -31.66
CA LEU A 375 12.04 48.94 -30.52
C LEU A 375 12.56 49.49 -29.19
N ILE A 376 13.88 49.52 -29.01
CA ILE A 376 14.52 50.01 -27.78
C ILE A 376 14.15 51.47 -27.46
N PRO A 377 14.24 52.44 -28.40
CA PRO A 377 13.83 53.83 -28.15
C PRO A 377 12.33 54.00 -27.91
N LEU A 378 11.50 53.12 -28.48
CA LEU A 378 10.03 53.16 -28.32
C LEU A 378 9.59 52.62 -26.94
N LEU A 379 10.28 51.59 -26.44
CA LEU A 379 10.09 51.10 -25.08
C LEU A 379 10.62 52.10 -24.04
N GLU A 380 11.72 52.80 -24.34
CA GLU A 380 12.23 53.89 -23.52
C GLU A 380 11.31 55.12 -23.50
N ALA A 381 10.52 55.37 -24.55
CA ALA A 381 9.59 56.50 -24.64
C ALA A 381 8.18 56.23 -24.07
N LEU A 382 7.83 54.97 -23.83
CA LEU A 382 6.55 54.55 -23.23
C LEU A 382 6.65 54.35 -21.69
N LEU A 383 7.84 54.47 -21.14
CA LEU A 383 8.16 54.53 -19.71
C LEU A 383 8.43 55.99 -19.29
#